data_AF-A0AA40GBJ3-F1
#
_entry.id   AF-A0AA40GBJ3-F1
#
_cell.length_a   1.000
_cell.length_b   1.000
_cell.length_c   1.000
_cell.angle_alpha   90.00
_cell.angle_beta   90.00
_cell.angle_gamma   90.00
#
_symmetry.space_group_name_H-M   'P 1'
#
loop_
_entity.id
_entity.type
_entity.pdbx_description
1 polymer ?
#
loop_
_entity_poly.entity_id
_entity_poly.type
_entity_poly.pdbx_seq_one_letter_code
_entity_poly.pdbx_strand_id
1 'polypeptide(L)'
;MSYNLLPIHRFRQTICGYESIRPKTVVKSFVHGDVNSIGMYPFVARIGFKSNTGEIKYPCNGVILNQHMILTTASCALAKSSNYQLNSVLVGEFNIDTDPDCTSQKIDISYIIKHPHYQADTFANNIAMLRLKESIQYT
;
A
#
# COMPACT_ATOMS: atom_id res chain seq x y z
N MET A 1 21.72 -15.65 -40.75
CA MET A 1 20.34 -15.10 -40.76
C MET A 1 19.80 -15.24 -39.35
N SER A 2 19.79 -14.11 -38.64
CA SER A 2 19.44 -14.02 -37.23
C SER A 2 17.92 -13.91 -37.08
N TYR A 3 17.29 -14.89 -36.45
CA TYR A 3 15.92 -14.73 -35.98
C TYR A 3 15.96 -14.16 -34.57
N ASN A 4 15.75 -12.84 -34.48
CA ASN A 4 15.45 -12.15 -33.24
C ASN A 4 14.10 -12.66 -32.71
N LEU A 5 14.13 -13.68 -31.85
CA LEU A 5 12.98 -14.01 -31.00
C LEU A 5 12.90 -12.95 -29.91
N LEU A 6 11.88 -12.10 -30.01
CA LEU A 6 11.58 -11.03 -29.06
C LEU A 6 11.47 -11.61 -27.63
N PRO A 7 12.18 -11.04 -26.65
CA PRO A 7 12.11 -11.51 -25.27
C PRO A 7 10.78 -11.08 -24.66
N ILE A 8 9.90 -12.04 -24.40
CA ILE A 8 8.63 -11.88 -23.65
C ILE A 8 8.92 -11.55 -22.16
N HIS A 9 10.20 -11.53 -21.75
CA HIS A 9 10.66 -11.22 -20.39
C HIS A 9 10.84 -9.72 -20.07
N ARG A 10 10.16 -8.81 -20.78
CA ARG A 10 10.25 -7.37 -20.49
C ARG A 10 8.91 -6.64 -20.49
N PHE A 11 7.86 -7.25 -19.93
CA PHE A 11 6.70 -6.50 -19.44
C PHE A 11 7.12 -5.70 -18.19
N ARG A 12 7.79 -4.57 -18.43
CA ARG A 12 7.99 -3.51 -17.44
C ARG A 12 6.61 -3.04 -16.97
N GLN A 13 6.33 -3.15 -15.67
CA GLN A 13 5.60 -2.19 -14.84
C GLN A 13 4.60 -1.29 -15.60
N THR A 14 3.31 -1.64 -15.71
CA THR A 14 2.13 -0.70 -15.82
C THR A 14 0.84 -1.38 -16.29
N ILE A 15 0.31 -2.36 -15.55
CA ILE A 15 -1.11 -2.72 -15.68
C ILE A 15 -1.72 -2.60 -14.29
N CYS A 16 -2.59 -1.61 -14.11
CA CYS A 16 -3.34 -1.43 -12.87
C CYS A 16 -4.51 -2.41 -12.82
N GLY A 17 -4.91 -2.82 -11.61
CA GLY A 17 -6.08 -3.69 -11.41
C GLY A 17 -5.91 -5.12 -11.92
N TYR A 18 -4.69 -5.54 -12.28
CA TYR A 18 -4.39 -6.93 -12.61
C TYR A 18 -4.00 -7.71 -11.35
N GLU A 19 -4.74 -8.79 -11.09
CA GLU A 19 -4.44 -9.75 -10.03
C GLU A 19 -3.72 -10.96 -10.63
N SER A 20 -2.47 -11.19 -10.22
CA SER A 20 -1.74 -12.40 -10.59
C SER A 20 -2.22 -13.55 -9.70
N ILE A 21 -3.36 -14.16 -10.03
CA ILE A 21 -3.90 -15.34 -9.34
C ILE A 21 -2.97 -16.54 -9.60
N ARG A 22 -1.88 -16.67 -8.83
CA ARG A 22 -1.12 -17.92 -8.77
C ARG A 22 -1.83 -18.84 -7.77
N PRO A 23 -2.16 -20.09 -8.14
CA PRO A 23 -2.82 -21.01 -7.20
C PRO A 23 -1.78 -21.46 -6.16
N LYS A 24 -1.69 -20.79 -5.00
CA LYS A 24 -0.75 -21.18 -3.93
C LYS A 24 -1.27 -20.88 -2.53
N THR A 25 -1.23 -21.95 -1.74
CA THR A 25 -1.28 -22.14 -0.28
C THR A 25 -2.23 -21.28 0.54
N VAL A 26 -3.02 -21.96 1.37
CA VAL A 26 -3.90 -21.38 2.40
C VAL A 26 -3.08 -20.54 3.37
N VAL A 27 -3.28 -19.22 3.35
CA VAL A 27 -2.81 -18.30 4.39
C VAL A 27 -3.95 -17.35 4.74
N LYS A 28 -3.89 -16.76 5.93
CA LYS A 28 -4.86 -15.75 6.34
C LYS A 28 -4.50 -14.40 5.71
N SER A 29 -5.44 -13.86 4.93
CA SER A 29 -5.32 -12.54 4.32
C SER A 29 -5.77 -11.45 5.28
N PHE A 30 -5.08 -10.31 5.26
CA PHE A 30 -5.51 -9.11 6.00
C PHE A 30 -6.79 -8.49 5.44
N VAL A 31 -7.05 -8.65 4.13
CA VAL A 31 -8.20 -8.01 3.46
C VAL A 31 -9.49 -8.79 3.72
N HIS A 32 -9.41 -10.11 3.85
CA HIS A 32 -10.54 -10.98 4.14
C HIS A 32 -10.07 -12.09 5.09
N GLY A 33 -10.59 -12.10 6.32
CA GLY A 33 -10.12 -12.97 7.40
C GLY A 33 -10.29 -14.47 7.17
N ASP A 34 -10.88 -14.89 6.05
CA ASP A 34 -11.18 -16.30 5.77
C ASP A 34 -11.18 -16.63 4.27
N VAL A 35 -10.09 -16.38 3.53
CA VAL A 35 -9.84 -17.11 2.27
C VAL A 35 -8.39 -17.08 1.78
N ASN A 36 -7.96 -18.24 1.30
CA ASN A 36 -6.75 -18.57 0.54
C ASN A 36 -6.42 -17.55 -0.56
N SER A 37 -5.41 -16.70 -0.38
CA SER A 37 -4.83 -15.93 -1.50
C SER A 37 -3.76 -14.92 -1.08
N ILE A 38 -2.52 -15.38 -0.99
CA ILE A 38 -1.38 -14.46 -1.11
C ILE A 38 -1.52 -13.73 -2.46
N GLY A 39 -1.50 -12.40 -2.44
CA GLY A 39 -1.49 -11.60 -3.67
C GLY A 39 -2.83 -11.41 -4.38
N MET A 40 -3.98 -11.69 -3.74
CA MET A 40 -5.30 -11.34 -4.32
C MET A 40 -5.53 -9.83 -4.42
N TYR A 41 -4.92 -9.04 -3.54
CA TYR A 41 -5.07 -7.59 -3.54
C TYR A 41 -3.70 -6.91 -3.53
N PRO A 42 -2.90 -7.03 -4.62
CA PRO A 42 -1.52 -6.56 -4.66
C PRO A 42 -1.39 -5.03 -4.56
N PHE A 43 -2.50 -4.32 -4.75
CA PHE A 43 -2.60 -2.87 -4.66
C PHE A 43 -2.95 -2.36 -3.26
N VAL A 44 -3.21 -3.22 -2.27
CA VAL A 44 -3.50 -2.78 -0.89
C VAL A 44 -2.22 -2.32 -0.20
N ALA A 45 -2.33 -1.21 0.52
CA ALA A 45 -1.25 -0.61 1.27
C ALA A 45 -1.71 -0.34 2.71
N ARG A 46 -0.81 -0.54 3.68
CA ARG A 46 -1.02 -0.18 5.09
C ARG A 46 -0.32 1.13 5.40
N ILE A 47 -0.98 2.02 6.13
CA ILE A 47 -0.47 3.34 6.45
C ILE A 47 0.02 3.36 7.90
N GLY A 48 1.33 3.55 8.04
CA GLY A 48 2.07 3.45 9.28
C GLY A 48 2.20 4.79 10.02
N PHE A 49 1.94 4.74 11.31
CA PHE A 49 2.11 5.84 12.24
C PHE A 49 3.19 5.44 13.25
N LYS A 50 4.22 6.27 13.34
CA LYS A 50 5.36 6.05 14.22
C LYS A 50 5.14 6.76 15.54
N SER A 51 5.42 6.06 16.63
CA SER A 51 5.39 6.61 17.97
C SER A 51 6.68 7.33 18.33
N ASN A 52 6.64 8.10 19.41
CA ASN A 52 7.84 8.73 19.98
C ASN A 52 8.89 7.70 20.45
N THR A 53 8.47 6.46 20.79
CA THR A 53 9.37 5.35 21.15
C THR A 53 9.90 4.58 19.94
N GLY A 54 9.42 4.90 18.73
CA GLY A 54 9.83 4.26 17.49
C GLY A 54 8.94 3.10 17.04
N GLU A 55 7.95 2.70 17.84
CA GLU A 55 6.94 1.70 17.48
C GLU A 55 6.10 2.21 16.29
N ILE A 56 5.85 1.36 15.30
CA ILE A 56 4.98 1.71 14.17
C ILE A 56 3.69 0.90 14.25
N LYS A 57 2.55 1.58 14.14
CA LYS A 57 1.22 0.96 14.02
C LYS A 57 0.60 1.26 12.67
N TYR A 58 -0.19 0.31 12.17
CA TYR A 58 -0.85 0.43 10.87
C TYR A 58 -2.39 0.42 11.01
N PRO A 59 -3.00 1.47 11.58
CA PRO A 59 -4.45 1.56 11.80
C PRO A 59 -5.25 1.91 10.53
N CYS A 60 -4.58 2.33 9.46
CA CYS A 60 -5.21 2.82 8.24
C CYS A 60 -4.74 2.04 7.01
N ASN A 61 -5.59 2.01 5.99
CA ASN A 61 -5.31 1.38 4.72
C ASN A 61 -5.33 2.40 3.57
N GLY A 62 -4.75 2.01 2.45
CA GLY A 62 -4.73 2.75 1.21
C GLY A 62 -4.61 1.82 0.01
N VAL A 63 -4.63 2.43 -1.18
CA VAL A 63 -4.54 1.73 -2.47
C VAL A 63 -3.41 2.34 -3.29
N ILE A 64 -2.56 1.50 -3.86
CA ILE A 64 -1.50 1.91 -4.77
C ILE A 64 -2.15 2.41 -6.07
N LEU A 65 -1.98 3.69 -6.37
CA LEU A 65 -2.39 4.28 -7.65
C LEU A 65 -1.29 4.18 -8.71
N ASN A 66 -0.05 4.40 -8.28
CA ASN A 66 1.15 4.23 -9.08
C ASN A 66 2.36 4.05 -8.16
N GLN A 67 3.56 3.98 -8.74
CA GLN A 67 4.80 3.68 -8.02
C GLN A 67 5.11 4.62 -6.86
N HIS A 68 4.51 5.79 -6.80
CA HIS A 68 4.83 6.79 -5.78
C HIS A 68 3.60 7.37 -5.09
N MET A 69 2.40 6.89 -5.43
CA MET A 69 1.16 7.50 -4.98
C MET A 69 0.25 6.44 -4.38
N ILE A 70 -0.18 6.70 -3.15
CA ILE A 70 -1.17 5.92 -2.44
C ILE A 70 -2.44 6.76 -2.29
N LEU A 71 -3.59 6.21 -2.67
CA LEU A 71 -4.89 6.77 -2.36
C LEU A 71 -5.35 6.31 -0.98
N THR A 72 -5.93 7.21 -0.20
CA THR A 72 -6.50 6.90 1.11
C THR A 72 -7.59 7.92 1.46
N THR A 73 -8.09 7.87 2.68
CA THR A 73 -9.02 8.86 3.22
C THR A 73 -8.26 10.05 3.80
N ALA A 74 -8.87 11.24 3.73
CA ALA A 74 -8.30 12.43 4.36
C ALA A 74 -8.22 12.29 5.88
N SER A 75 -9.19 11.60 6.50
CA SER A 75 -9.18 11.28 7.93
C SER A 75 -7.97 10.43 8.32
N CYS A 76 -7.56 9.47 7.49
CA CYS A 76 -6.33 8.72 7.71
C CYS A 76 -5.09 9.57 7.47
N ALA A 77 -5.03 10.30 6.34
CA ALA A 77 -3.87 11.11 6.01
C ALA A 77 -3.58 12.24 7.01
N LEU A 78 -4.62 12.75 7.67
CA LEU A 78 -4.53 13.84 8.66
C LEU A 78 -4.67 13.35 10.10
N ALA A 79 -4.77 12.04 10.33
CA ALA A 79 -4.83 11.48 11.67
C ALA A 79 -3.59 11.90 12.45
N LYS A 80 -3.81 12.47 13.62
CA LYS A 80 -2.76 12.85 14.55
C LYS A 80 -3.19 12.44 15.95
N SER A 81 -2.27 11.81 16.65
CA SER A 81 -2.38 11.54 18.09
C SER A 81 -1.15 12.16 18.77
N SER A 82 -1.26 12.47 20.06
CA SER A 82 -0.15 13.00 20.85
C SER A 82 1.10 12.10 20.78
N ASN A 83 0.88 10.79 20.61
CA ASN A 83 1.93 9.79 20.67
C ASN A 83 2.28 9.17 19.30
N TYR A 84 1.52 9.46 18.23
CA TYR A 84 1.70 8.80 16.93
C TYR A 84 1.56 9.80 15.78
N GLN A 85 2.50 9.74 14.84
CA GLN A 85 2.56 10.61 13.67
C GLN A 85 2.65 9.79 12.39
N LEU A 86 1.97 10.25 11.34
CA LEU A 86 2.05 9.63 10.01
C LEU A 86 3.51 9.54 9.56
N ASN A 87 3.94 8.36 9.12
CA ASN A 87 5.34 8.09 8.87
C ASN A 87 5.62 7.38 7.54
N SER A 88 5.03 6.21 7.33
CA SER A 88 5.40 5.32 6.24
C SER A 88 4.19 4.60 5.65
N VAL A 89 4.39 3.96 4.51
CA VAL A 89 3.44 3.02 3.91
C VAL A 89 4.13 1.66 3.81
N LEU A 90 3.42 0.60 4.18
CA LEU A 90 3.84 -0.78 4.00
C LEU A 90 3.02 -1.40 2.86
N VAL A 91 3.70 -1.95 1.86
CA VAL A 91 3.09 -2.62 0.69
C VAL A 91 3.67 -4.01 0.53
N GLY A 92 2.96 -4.91 -0.18
CA GLY A 92 3.45 -6.27 -0.43
C GLY A 92 3.39 -7.20 0.79
N GLU A 93 2.59 -6.83 1.78
CA GLU A 93 2.28 -7.64 2.96
C GLU A 93 0.92 -8.30 2.77
N PHE A 94 0.89 -9.62 2.88
CA PHE A 94 -0.26 -10.46 2.55
C PHE A 94 -0.59 -11.47 3.65
N ASN A 95 0.40 -11.87 4.45
CA ASN A 95 0.27 -12.89 5.46
C ASN A 95 0.30 -12.29 6.86
N ILE A 96 -0.80 -12.45 7.60
CA ILE A 96 -0.90 -11.96 8.99
C ILE A 96 -0.16 -12.87 9.99
N ASP A 97 0.28 -14.06 9.59
CA ASP A 97 1.05 -14.96 10.44
C ASP A 97 2.53 -14.51 10.56
N THR A 98 3.00 -13.60 9.69
CA THR A 98 4.35 -13.01 9.68
C THR A 98 4.29 -11.49 9.44
N ASP A 99 4.32 -10.67 10.50
CA ASP A 99 4.33 -9.19 10.38
C ASP A 99 5.71 -8.61 10.78
N PRO A 100 6.49 -7.99 9.86
CA PRO A 100 6.20 -7.81 8.43
C PRO A 100 6.67 -9.00 7.57
N ASP A 101 6.00 -9.22 6.43
CA ASP A 101 6.38 -10.25 5.45
C ASP A 101 7.77 -9.98 4.84
N CYS A 102 8.52 -11.05 4.52
CA CYS A 102 9.84 -10.96 3.86
C CYS A 102 9.82 -10.25 2.50
N THR A 103 8.66 -10.13 1.86
CA THR A 103 8.47 -9.48 0.56
C THR A 103 7.93 -8.05 0.66
N SER A 104 7.71 -7.56 1.88
CA SER A 104 7.11 -6.25 2.10
C SER A 104 8.11 -5.11 1.88
N GLN A 105 7.59 -3.96 1.44
CA GLN A 105 8.36 -2.73 1.28
C GLN A 105 7.77 -1.66 2.18
N LYS A 106 8.57 -1.17 3.13
CA LYS A 106 8.23 -0.01 3.95
C LYS A 106 8.86 1.24 3.35
N ILE A 107 8.01 2.18 2.94
CA ILE A 107 8.44 3.39 2.23
C ILE A 107 7.94 4.63 2.98
N ASP A 108 8.85 5.55 3.26
CA ASP A 108 8.53 6.81 3.91
C ASP A 108 7.58 7.69 3.08
N ILE A 109 6.70 8.42 3.77
CA ILE A 109 5.83 9.42 3.15
C ILE A 109 6.61 10.72 2.97
N SER A 110 6.51 11.31 1.78
CA SER A 110 7.09 12.61 1.44
C SER A 110 6.13 13.75 1.77
N TYR A 111 4.91 13.73 1.22
CA TYR A 111 3.90 14.74 1.50
C TYR A 111 2.47 14.23 1.27
N ILE A 112 1.50 14.99 1.76
CA ILE A 112 0.07 14.68 1.72
C ILE A 112 -0.63 15.65 0.75
N ILE A 113 -1.51 15.13 -0.10
CA ILE A 113 -2.45 15.90 -0.92
C ILE A 113 -3.85 15.58 -0.43
N LYS A 114 -4.45 16.43 0.39
CA LYS A 114 -5.85 16.27 0.83
C LYS A 114 -6.81 16.92 -0.16
N HIS A 115 -8.04 16.42 -0.24
CA HIS A 115 -9.08 17.12 -0.99
C HIS A 115 -9.27 18.56 -0.43
N PRO A 116 -9.32 19.59 -1.30
CA PRO A 116 -9.40 20.99 -0.85
C PRO A 116 -10.65 21.28 -0.01
N HIS A 117 -11.75 20.58 -0.29
CA HIS A 117 -13.03 20.71 0.41
C HIS A 117 -13.29 19.61 1.46
N TYR A 118 -12.25 18.92 1.94
CA TYR A 118 -12.44 17.95 3.03
C TYR A 118 -12.99 18.63 4.30
N GLN A 119 -14.09 18.10 4.82
CA GLN A 119 -14.73 18.55 6.06
C GLN A 119 -14.58 17.46 7.12
N ALA A 120 -13.93 17.78 8.25
CA ALA A 120 -13.65 16.81 9.31
C ALA A 120 -14.93 16.37 10.05
N ASP A 121 -15.87 17.29 10.28
CA ASP A 121 -17.06 17.04 11.09
C ASP A 121 -18.08 16.15 10.39
N THR A 122 -18.21 16.30 9.06
CA THR A 122 -19.18 15.56 8.24
C THR A 122 -18.56 14.44 7.42
N PHE A 123 -17.23 14.35 7.39
CA PHE A 123 -16.47 13.50 6.47
C PHE A 123 -16.77 13.76 4.99
N ALA A 124 -17.33 14.92 4.64
CA ALA A 124 -17.52 15.29 3.25
C ALA A 124 -16.15 15.41 2.55
N ASN A 125 -16.04 14.83 1.35
CA ASN A 125 -14.80 14.76 0.58
C ASN A 125 -13.63 14.10 1.34
N ASN A 126 -13.90 13.01 2.05
CA ASN A 126 -12.90 12.25 2.81
C ASN A 126 -11.95 11.43 1.92
N ILE A 127 -11.14 12.11 1.12
CA ILE A 127 -10.18 11.53 0.17
C ILE A 127 -8.86 12.31 0.19
N ALA A 128 -7.75 11.58 0.14
CA ALA A 128 -6.41 12.14 0.10
C ALA A 128 -5.44 11.20 -0.62
N MET A 129 -4.32 11.76 -1.07
CA MET A 129 -3.21 11.00 -1.63
C MET A 129 -1.95 11.21 -0.78
N LEU A 130 -1.15 10.17 -0.65
CA LEU A 130 0.18 10.20 -0.04
C LEU A 130 1.21 10.04 -1.14
N ARG A 131 2.13 11.01 -1.25
CA ARG A 131 3.32 10.87 -2.09
C ARG A 131 4.40 10.15 -1.29
N LEU A 132 4.96 9.09 -1.86
CA LEU A 132 6.08 8.35 -1.28
C LEU A 132 7.43 9.01 -1.59
N LYS A 133 8.41 8.89 -0.69
CA LYS A 133 9.78 9.36 -0.92
C LYS A 133 10.51 8.57 -2.00
N GLU A 134 10.22 7.28 -2.09
CA GLU A 134 10.84 6.34 -3.04
C GLU A 134 9.77 5.60 -3.84
N SER A 135 10.17 5.04 -4.99
CA SER A 135 9.28 4.27 -5.85
C SER A 135 9.07 2.85 -5.32
N ILE A 136 7.81 2.41 -5.29
CA ILE A 136 7.42 1.00 -5.10
C ILE A 136 8.05 0.16 -6.22
N GLN A 137 8.75 -0.90 -5.83
CA GLN A 137 9.26 -1.89 -6.76
C GLN A 137 8.18 -2.96 -6.98
N TYR A 138 7.59 -2.99 -8.17
CA TYR A 138 6.68 -4.08 -8.54
C TYR A 138 7.48 -5.34 -8.89
N THR A 139 7.02 -6.48 -8.38
CA THR A 139 7.64 -7.81 -8.56
C THR A 139 6.61 -8.81 -9.08
#